data_AF-A0A094EJ27-F1
#
_entry.id   AF-A0A094EJ27-F1
#
_cell.length_a   1.000
_cell.length_b   1.000
_cell.length_c   1.000
_cell.angle_alpha   90.00
_cell.angle_beta   90.00
_cell.angle_gamma   90.00
#
_symmetry.space_group_name_H-M   'P 1'
#
loop_
_entity.id
_entity.type
_entity.pdbx_description
1 polymer ?
#
loop_
_entity_poly.entity_id
_entity_poly.type
_entity_poly.pdbx_seq_one_letter_code
_entity_poly.pdbx_strand_id
1 'polypeptide(L)'
;MVKSVLAWRGKEVDDAGRIWTSLQTSNEELARALSGGEEAEIRKAFAAIRALIREMGEKSGVPIEPAAQTALLDKLGEVEGVVGGVVPGAGGHDAVALLIREGDETLERVKKALEEWTAKGEGKVKLLGVKGEMEGVRVEKDFEYGSWIEA
;
A
#
# COMPACT_ATOMS: atom_id res chain seq x y z
N MET A 1 -4.12 4.60 16.59
CA MET A 1 -4.38 5.30 15.32
C MET A 1 -5.88 5.52 15.09
N VAL A 2 -6.67 4.47 14.83
CA VAL A 2 -8.12 4.58 14.50
C VAL A 2 -8.94 5.43 15.47
N LYS A 3 -8.78 5.26 16.79
CA LYS A 3 -9.50 6.06 17.80
C LYS A 3 -9.29 7.57 17.63
N SER A 4 -8.07 7.99 17.32
CA SER A 4 -7.74 9.41 17.13
C SER A 4 -8.35 9.96 15.85
N VAL A 5 -8.32 9.19 14.76
CA VAL A 5 -8.98 9.56 13.49
C VAL A 5 -10.49 9.72 13.69
N LEU A 6 -11.13 8.80 14.39
CA LEU A 6 -12.58 8.88 14.68
C LEU A 6 -12.92 10.06 15.60
N ALA A 7 -12.09 10.32 16.61
CA ALA A 7 -12.27 11.47 17.49
C ALA A 7 -12.11 12.81 16.75
N TRP A 8 -11.16 12.90 15.80
CA TRP A 8 -11.02 14.05 14.92
C TRP A 8 -12.24 14.20 14.00
N ARG A 9 -12.67 13.13 13.34
CA ARG A 9 -13.86 13.13 12.46
C ARG A 9 -15.13 13.59 13.17
N GLY A 10 -15.30 13.24 14.44
CA GLY A 10 -16.45 13.69 15.24
C GLY A 10 -16.42 15.17 15.60
N LYS A 11 -15.25 15.83 15.55
CA LYS A 11 -15.07 17.25 15.82
C LYS A 11 -15.12 18.10 14.55
N GLU A 12 -14.43 17.65 13.50
CA GLU A 12 -14.27 18.36 12.22
C GLU A 12 -15.15 17.74 11.13
N VAL A 13 -16.47 17.71 11.36
CA VAL A 13 -17.41 16.88 10.58
C VAL A 13 -17.41 17.20 9.09
N ASP A 14 -17.46 18.48 8.72
CA ASP A 14 -17.55 18.90 7.31
C ASP A 14 -16.28 18.55 6.53
N ASP A 15 -15.13 18.89 7.12
CA ASP A 15 -13.84 18.64 6.49
C ASP A 15 -13.52 17.14 6.42
N ALA A 16 -13.81 16.39 7.50
CA ALA A 16 -13.69 14.95 7.49
C ALA A 16 -14.64 14.30 6.49
N GLY A 17 -15.86 14.82 6.33
CA GLY A 17 -16.84 14.39 5.34
C GLY A 17 -16.30 14.55 3.91
N ARG A 18 -15.76 15.74 3.59
CA ARG A 18 -15.12 16.00 2.29
C ARG A 18 -14.00 14.99 1.98
N ILE A 19 -13.10 14.76 2.93
CA ILE A 19 -11.98 13.82 2.74
C ILE A 19 -12.50 12.39 2.55
N TRP A 20 -13.48 11.95 3.35
CA TRP A 20 -14.06 10.60 3.23
C TRP A 20 -14.75 10.39 1.88
N THR A 21 -15.56 11.34 1.43
CA THR A 21 -16.21 11.28 0.12
C THR A 21 -15.18 11.25 -0.99
N SER A 22 -14.16 12.11 -0.93
CA SER A 22 -13.10 12.15 -1.95
C SER A 22 -12.27 10.86 -1.99
N LEU A 23 -12.00 10.25 -0.83
CA LEU A 23 -11.33 8.95 -0.74
C LEU A 23 -12.18 7.84 -1.34
N GLN A 24 -13.47 7.81 -1.05
CA GLN A 24 -14.39 6.84 -1.63
C GLN A 24 -14.40 6.97 -3.16
N THR A 25 -14.55 8.19 -3.68
CA THR A 25 -14.50 8.45 -5.12
C THR A 25 -13.17 7.99 -5.73
N SER A 26 -12.03 8.31 -5.10
CA SER A 26 -10.72 7.90 -5.61
C SER A 26 -10.53 6.37 -5.59
N ASN A 27 -11.09 5.67 -4.59
CA ASN A 27 -11.07 4.21 -4.54
C ASN A 27 -11.97 3.58 -5.62
N GLU A 28 -13.14 4.16 -5.89
CA GLU A 28 -14.02 3.73 -6.98
C GLU A 28 -13.37 3.96 -8.35
N GLU A 29 -12.69 5.09 -8.53
CA GLU A 29 -11.88 5.38 -9.72
C GLU A 29 -10.74 4.38 -9.89
N LEU A 30 -10.03 4.04 -8.79
CA LEU A 30 -8.99 3.01 -8.81
C LEU A 30 -9.56 1.66 -9.22
N ALA A 31 -10.70 1.23 -8.64
CA ALA A 31 -11.34 -0.04 -8.98
C ALA A 31 -11.79 -0.09 -10.46
N ARG A 32 -12.36 1.01 -10.96
CA ARG A 32 -12.72 1.16 -12.38
C ARG A 32 -11.48 1.05 -13.28
N ALA A 33 -10.43 1.80 -12.96
CA ALA A 33 -9.20 1.84 -13.75
C ALA A 33 -8.47 0.49 -13.75
N LEU A 34 -8.44 -0.21 -12.61
CA LEU A 34 -7.91 -1.58 -12.51
C LEU A 34 -8.69 -2.54 -13.39
N SER A 35 -10.02 -2.45 -13.38
CA SER A 35 -10.89 -3.30 -14.20
C SER A 35 -10.71 -3.04 -15.71
N GLY A 36 -10.38 -1.80 -16.08
CA GLY A 36 -10.08 -1.40 -17.46
C GLY A 36 -8.62 -1.60 -17.89
N GLY A 37 -7.70 -1.93 -16.98
CA GLY A 37 -6.26 -1.94 -17.26
C GLY A 37 -5.69 -0.56 -17.62
N GLU A 38 -6.34 0.52 -17.17
CA GLU A 38 -6.01 1.90 -17.53
C GLU A 38 -4.85 2.44 -16.67
N GLU A 39 -3.61 2.05 -16.97
CA GLU A 39 -2.45 2.30 -16.11
C GLU A 39 -2.25 3.78 -15.71
N ALA A 40 -2.51 4.72 -16.62
CA ALA A 40 -2.42 6.15 -16.33
C ALA A 40 -3.46 6.59 -15.27
N GLU A 41 -4.67 6.07 -15.35
CA GLU A 41 -5.73 6.37 -14.38
C GLU A 41 -5.49 5.65 -13.05
N ILE A 42 -4.92 4.44 -13.08
CA ILE A 42 -4.48 3.72 -11.86
C ILE A 42 -3.43 4.56 -11.10
N ARG A 43 -2.41 5.05 -11.81
CA ARG A 43 -1.37 5.94 -11.25
C ARG A 43 -1.97 7.18 -10.60
N LYS A 44 -2.89 7.84 -11.31
CA LYS A 44 -3.57 9.05 -10.83
C LYS A 44 -4.43 8.77 -9.59
N ALA A 45 -5.18 7.66 -9.58
CA ALA A 45 -6.01 7.28 -8.45
C ALA A 45 -5.16 6.95 -7.20
N PHE A 46 -4.05 6.22 -7.35
CA PHE A 46 -3.10 6.00 -6.25
C PHE A 46 -2.55 7.32 -5.69
N ALA A 47 -2.15 8.25 -6.55
CA ALA A 47 -1.65 9.56 -6.12
C ALA A 47 -2.71 10.36 -5.34
N ALA A 48 -3.95 10.35 -5.81
CA ALA A 48 -5.08 11.00 -5.13
C ALA A 48 -5.38 10.37 -3.76
N ILE A 49 -5.43 9.04 -3.68
CA ILE A 49 -5.64 8.29 -2.43
C ILE A 49 -4.54 8.64 -1.42
N ARG A 50 -3.27 8.56 -1.83
CA ARG A 50 -2.14 8.88 -0.94
C ARG A 50 -2.19 10.32 -0.45
N ALA A 51 -2.50 11.28 -1.32
CA ALA A 51 -2.65 12.68 -0.94
C ALA A 51 -3.73 12.88 0.12
N LEU A 52 -4.91 12.28 -0.07
CA LEU A 52 -6.03 12.36 0.87
C LEU A 52 -5.74 11.63 2.20
N ILE A 53 -5.02 10.51 2.16
CA ILE A 53 -4.60 9.78 3.38
C ILE A 53 -3.59 10.62 4.18
N ARG A 54 -2.64 11.29 3.52
CA ARG A 54 -1.71 12.22 4.18
C ARG A 54 -2.45 13.41 4.79
N GLU A 55 -3.36 14.02 4.03
CA GLU A 55 -4.20 15.13 4.52
C GLU A 55 -5.00 14.70 5.76
N MET A 56 -5.62 13.51 5.72
CA MET A 56 -6.31 12.93 6.87
C MET A 56 -5.37 12.73 8.06
N GLY A 57 -4.16 12.25 7.81
CA GLY A 57 -3.15 12.03 8.83
C GLY A 57 -2.71 13.33 9.52
N GLU A 58 -2.43 14.37 8.73
CA GLU A 58 -2.08 15.70 9.23
C GLU A 58 -3.20 16.28 10.11
N LYS A 59 -4.44 16.26 9.62
CA LYS A 59 -5.59 16.85 10.33
C LYS A 59 -5.97 16.07 11.59
N SER A 60 -5.80 14.76 11.58
CA SER A 60 -6.09 13.91 12.74
C SER A 60 -4.92 13.76 13.72
N GLY A 61 -3.72 14.27 13.37
CA GLY A 61 -2.50 14.07 14.16
C GLY A 61 -2.05 12.60 14.21
N VAL A 62 -2.41 11.81 13.20
CA VAL A 62 -2.08 10.39 13.09
C VAL A 62 -1.20 10.17 11.87
N PRO A 63 -0.01 9.56 11.99
CA PRO A 63 0.87 9.34 10.85
C PRO A 63 0.39 8.14 10.02
N ILE A 64 -0.70 8.30 9.26
CA ILE A 64 -1.29 7.21 8.45
C ILE A 64 -0.36 6.85 7.28
N GLU A 65 0.13 7.85 6.54
CA GLU A 65 1.28 7.71 5.64
C GLU A 65 2.40 8.62 6.18
N PRO A 66 3.29 8.09 7.05
CA PRO A 66 4.41 8.85 7.59
C PRO A 66 5.37 9.32 6.49
N ALA A 67 6.16 10.36 6.75
CA ALA A 67 7.16 10.89 5.81
C ALA A 67 8.12 9.81 5.27
N ALA A 68 8.53 8.86 6.13
CA ALA A 68 9.37 7.74 5.70
C ALA A 68 8.69 6.83 4.67
N GLN A 69 7.39 6.55 4.83
CA GLN A 69 6.63 5.78 3.83
C GLN A 69 6.36 6.58 2.57
N THR A 70 6.14 7.90 2.70
CA THR A 70 6.01 8.79 1.53
C THR A 70 7.26 8.71 0.68
N ALA A 71 8.43 8.90 1.28
CA ALA A 71 9.72 8.86 0.58
C ALA A 71 10.00 7.49 -0.06
N LEU A 72 9.68 6.39 0.66
CA LEU A 72 9.82 5.04 0.12
C LEU A 72 8.91 4.80 -1.10
N LEU A 73 7.62 5.15 -0.98
CA LEU A 73 6.64 4.99 -2.06
C LEU A 73 6.96 5.87 -3.27
N ASP A 74 7.44 7.09 -3.04
CA ASP A 74 7.87 8.00 -4.10
C ASP A 74 9.08 7.42 -4.84
N LYS A 75 10.06 6.89 -4.09
CA LYS A 75 11.23 6.25 -4.70
C LYS A 75 10.87 5.01 -5.51
N LEU A 76 10.00 4.15 -4.97
CA LEU A 76 9.54 2.95 -5.65
C LEU A 76 8.68 3.28 -6.87
N GLY A 77 7.93 4.39 -6.84
CA GLY A 77 7.13 4.87 -7.96
C GLY A 77 7.96 5.28 -9.19
N GLU A 78 9.25 5.58 -9.02
CA GLU A 78 10.18 5.87 -10.12
C GLU A 78 10.68 4.60 -10.84
N VAL A 79 10.49 3.42 -10.25
CA VAL A 79 11.02 2.17 -10.79
C VAL A 79 10.19 1.73 -11.99
N GLU A 80 10.85 1.45 -13.11
CA GLU A 80 10.19 0.96 -14.32
C GLU A 80 9.43 -0.35 -14.05
N GLY A 81 8.14 -0.34 -14.38
CA GLY A 81 7.20 -1.43 -14.15
C GLY A 81 6.40 -1.28 -12.85
N VAL A 82 6.74 -0.36 -11.94
CA VAL A 82 5.87 -0.02 -10.80
C VAL A 82 4.76 0.89 -11.29
N VAL A 83 3.51 0.48 -11.09
CA VAL A 83 2.30 1.23 -11.47
C VAL A 83 1.88 2.16 -10.34
N GLY A 84 1.98 1.74 -9.10
CA GLY A 84 1.65 2.57 -7.95
C GLY A 84 1.75 1.79 -6.65
N GLY A 85 1.40 2.44 -5.54
CA GLY A 85 1.42 1.81 -4.23
C GLY A 85 0.78 2.67 -3.17
N VAL A 86 0.55 2.09 -2.00
CA VAL A 86 -0.05 2.74 -0.84
C VAL A 86 0.53 2.19 0.46
N VAL A 87 0.31 2.90 1.57
CA VAL A 87 0.40 2.29 2.91
C VAL A 87 -0.91 1.52 3.18
N PRO A 88 -0.89 0.19 3.32
CA PRO A 88 -2.11 -0.60 3.49
C PRO A 88 -2.63 -0.56 4.93
N GLY A 89 -3.89 -0.94 5.10
CA GLY A 89 -4.51 -1.15 6.41
C GLY A 89 -4.64 0.14 7.23
N ALA A 90 -4.20 0.08 8.50
CA ALA A 90 -4.35 1.21 9.42
C ALA A 90 -3.32 2.33 9.19
N GLY A 91 -2.34 2.13 8.31
CA GLY A 91 -1.24 3.06 8.09
C GLY A 91 -0.02 2.81 8.99
N GLY A 92 0.87 3.79 9.06
CA GLY A 92 2.06 3.77 9.92
C GLY A 92 3.31 3.24 9.22
N HIS A 93 4.18 2.61 9.98
CA HIS A 93 5.54 2.23 9.54
C HIS A 93 5.67 0.75 9.13
N ASP A 94 4.57 -0.01 9.18
CA ASP A 94 4.63 -1.48 9.12
C ASP A 94 4.96 -2.00 7.71
N ALA A 95 4.24 -1.52 6.69
CA ALA A 95 4.37 -2.03 5.32
C ALA A 95 3.92 -1.02 4.27
N VAL A 96 4.27 -1.31 3.02
CA VAL A 96 3.69 -0.70 1.81
C VAL A 96 3.22 -1.81 0.88
N ALA A 97 2.18 -1.53 0.09
CA ALA A 97 1.72 -2.40 -0.97
C ALA A 97 2.04 -1.74 -2.32
N LEU A 98 2.56 -2.52 -3.26
CA LEU A 98 2.85 -2.06 -4.62
C LEU A 98 2.01 -2.83 -5.63
N LEU A 99 1.55 -2.12 -6.66
CA LEU A 99 1.09 -2.71 -7.91
C LEU A 99 2.21 -2.57 -8.93
N ILE A 100 2.67 -3.71 -9.45
CA ILE A 100 3.76 -3.78 -10.42
C ILE A 100 3.31 -4.58 -11.64
N ARG A 101 3.88 -4.29 -12.81
CA ARG A 101 3.75 -5.12 -14.01
C ARG A 101 4.40 -6.48 -13.73
N GLU A 102 3.71 -7.53 -14.14
CA GLU A 102 4.21 -8.90 -14.03
C GLU A 102 5.51 -9.07 -14.83
N GLY A 103 6.45 -9.84 -14.27
CA GLY A 103 7.72 -10.18 -14.92
C GLY A 103 8.92 -10.09 -13.98
N ASP A 104 9.84 -11.03 -14.14
CA ASP A 104 11.05 -11.14 -13.30
C ASP A 104 11.91 -9.87 -13.37
N GLU A 105 12.01 -9.23 -14.53
CA GLU A 105 12.79 -7.99 -14.68
C GLU A 105 12.26 -6.85 -13.80
N THR A 106 10.93 -6.69 -13.72
CA THR A 106 10.31 -5.67 -12.86
C THR A 106 10.57 -6.01 -11.40
N LEU A 107 10.47 -7.29 -11.03
CA LEU A 107 10.74 -7.76 -9.68
C LEU A 107 12.20 -7.50 -9.27
N GLU A 108 13.16 -7.79 -10.14
CA GLU A 108 14.59 -7.53 -9.90
C GLU A 108 14.88 -6.02 -9.78
N ARG A 109 14.28 -5.18 -10.62
CA ARG A 109 14.39 -3.72 -10.50
C ARG A 109 13.87 -3.23 -9.14
N VAL A 110 12.74 -3.75 -8.67
CA VAL A 110 12.17 -3.40 -7.36
C VAL A 110 13.08 -3.88 -6.23
N LYS A 111 13.58 -5.12 -6.27
CA LYS A 111 14.52 -5.66 -5.26
C LYS A 111 15.77 -4.78 -5.16
N LYS A 112 16.37 -4.44 -6.29
CA LYS A 112 17.54 -3.55 -6.35
C LYS A 112 17.26 -2.18 -5.72
N ALA A 113 16.10 -1.57 -6.02
CA ALA A 113 15.72 -0.30 -5.42
C ALA A 113 15.59 -0.39 -3.89
N LEU A 114 15.06 -1.51 -3.35
CA LEU A 114 14.96 -1.74 -1.90
C LEU A 114 16.31 -2.00 -1.23
N GLU A 115 17.23 -2.68 -1.91
CA GLU A 115 18.60 -2.88 -1.46
C GLU A 115 19.36 -1.55 -1.38
N GLU A 116 19.24 -0.71 -2.42
CA GLU A 116 19.82 0.63 -2.45
C GLU A 116 19.25 1.52 -1.35
N TRP A 117 17.93 1.50 -1.14
CA TRP A 117 17.25 2.21 -0.04
C TRP A 117 17.82 1.81 1.33
N THR A 118 17.95 0.50 1.57
CA THR A 118 18.48 -0.03 2.83
C THR A 118 19.95 0.31 3.01
N ALA A 119 20.76 0.24 1.95
CA ALA A 119 22.20 0.55 1.99
C ALA A 119 22.48 2.03 2.30
N LYS A 120 21.61 2.94 1.89
CA LYS A 120 21.69 4.38 2.23
C LYS A 120 21.30 4.69 3.67
N GLY A 121 20.76 3.73 4.42
CA GLY A 121 20.28 3.92 5.78
C GLY A 121 18.94 4.66 5.88
N GLU A 122 18.18 4.75 4.79
CA GLU A 122 16.88 5.42 4.72
C GLU A 122 15.74 4.59 5.35
N GLY A 123 16.04 3.36 5.76
CA GLY A 123 15.15 2.44 6.46
C GLY A 123 15.46 0.98 6.11
N LYS A 124 15.19 0.04 7.03
CA LYS A 124 15.38 -1.39 6.76
C LYS A 124 14.07 -1.99 6.24
N VAL A 125 13.99 -2.20 4.94
CA VAL A 125 12.82 -2.76 4.26
C VAL A 125 13.16 -4.09 3.61
N LYS A 126 12.18 -5.00 3.54
CA LYS A 126 12.33 -6.29 2.87
C LYS A 126 11.09 -6.56 2.03
N LEU A 127 11.31 -6.99 0.79
CA LEU A 127 10.22 -7.47 -0.04
C LEU A 127 9.69 -8.80 0.52
N LEU A 128 8.39 -8.84 0.81
CA LEU A 128 7.71 -10.08 1.12
C LEU A 128 7.44 -10.82 -0.20
N GLY A 129 7.76 -12.11 -0.26
CA GLY A 129 7.49 -12.98 -1.42
C GLY A 129 6.01 -13.32 -1.58
N VAL A 130 5.13 -12.37 -1.26
CA VAL A 130 3.68 -12.52 -1.31
C VAL A 130 3.16 -11.74 -2.51
N LYS A 131 2.24 -12.37 -3.24
CA LYS A 131 1.47 -11.76 -4.33
C LYS A 131 -0.01 -11.86 -4.01
N GLY A 132 -0.82 -11.03 -4.64
CA GLY A 132 -2.27 -11.19 -4.58
C GLY A 132 -2.67 -12.55 -5.13
N GLU A 133 -3.46 -13.31 -4.36
CA GLU A 133 -3.95 -14.63 -4.73
C GLU A 133 -5.45 -14.72 -4.45
N MET A 134 -6.17 -15.52 -5.24
CA MET A 134 -7.63 -15.68 -5.13
C MET A 134 -8.08 -17.10 -4.73
N GLU A 135 -7.14 -18.00 -4.45
CA GLU A 135 -7.44 -19.41 -4.12
C GLU A 135 -8.22 -19.56 -2.80
N GLY A 136 -8.05 -18.64 -1.85
CA GLY A 136 -8.75 -18.68 -0.56
C GLY A 136 -8.25 -19.82 0.33
N VAL A 137 -9.15 -20.62 0.89
CA VAL A 137 -8.80 -21.74 1.79
C VAL A 137 -8.43 -22.97 0.97
N ARG A 138 -7.24 -23.53 1.22
CA ARG A 138 -6.76 -24.79 0.65
C ARG A 138 -6.46 -25.80 1.75
N VAL A 139 -6.79 -27.07 1.50
CA VAL A 139 -6.29 -28.20 2.30
C VAL A 139 -5.00 -28.68 1.64
N GLU A 140 -3.87 -28.44 2.29
CA GLU A 140 -2.59 -29.00 1.86
C GLU A 140 -2.59 -30.52 2.02
N LYS A 141 -2.18 -31.25 0.98
CA LYS A 141 -1.86 -32.67 1.06
C LYS A 141 -0.34 -32.80 1.13
N ASP A 142 0.17 -33.72 1.95
CA ASP A 142 1.60 -34.05 2.03
C ASP A 142 2.51 -32.82 2.26
N PHE A 143 2.22 -32.02 3.30
CA PHE A 143 3.07 -30.87 3.67
C PHE A 143 4.08 -31.25 4.76
N GLU A 144 5.25 -30.59 4.75
CA GLU A 144 6.40 -30.93 5.61
C GLU A 144 6.07 -31.06 7.11
N TYR A 145 5.12 -30.28 7.63
CA TYR A 145 4.72 -30.36 9.04
C TYR A 145 3.63 -31.40 9.34
N GLY A 146 3.07 -32.10 8.34
CA GLY A 146 2.10 -33.18 8.56
C GLY A 146 2.69 -34.30 9.44
N SER A 147 4.00 -34.52 9.33
CA SER A 147 4.76 -35.44 10.19
C SER A 147 4.74 -35.09 11.69
N TRP A 148 4.40 -33.85 12.06
CA TRP A 148 4.31 -33.40 13.46
C TRP A 148 2.92 -33.66 14.07
N ILE A 149 1.92 -33.92 13.24
CA ILE A 149 0.54 -34.21 13.66
C ILE A 149 0.36 -35.72 13.91
N GLU A 150 1.18 -36.55 13.27
CA GLU A 150 1.14 -38.02 13.38
C GLU A 150 2.06 -38.60 14.47
N ALA A 151 2.77 -37.76 15.22
CA ALA A 151 3.66 -38.14 16.34
C ALA A 151 2.99 -37.95 17.71
#